data_AF-A0A843GT86-F1
#
_entry.id   AF-A0A843GT86-F1
#
_cell.length_a   1.000
_cell.length_b   1.000
_cell.length_c   1.000
_cell.angle_alpha   90.00
_cell.angle_beta   90.00
_cell.angle_gamma   90.00
#
_symmetry.space_group_name_H-M   'P 1'
#
loop_
_entity.id
_entity.type
_entity.pdbx_description
1 polymer ?
#
loop_
_entity_poly.entity_id
_entity_poly.type
_entity_poly.pdbx_seq_one_letter_code
_entity_poly.pdbx_strand_id
1 'polypeptide(L)'
;MDIPEFGIIMQQISELKSMFETKKASKQYEERFAAEWYNDEKCWELKGGMSLSTYRSNRYYQCKGGIPDAKVGGRNVWYRDSVMEWVRIPDSGLPAYHAKYHTGATKR
;
A
#
# COMPACT_ATOMS: atom_id res chain seq x y z
N MET A 1 -32.50 13.10 35.34
CA MET A 1 -31.79 14.39 35.38
C MET A 1 -30.57 14.17 34.50
N ASP A 2 -30.61 14.67 33.26
CA ASP A 2 -29.46 14.57 32.36
C ASP A 2 -28.37 15.47 32.93
N ILE A 3 -27.23 14.88 33.31
CA ILE A 3 -26.09 15.62 33.82
C ILE A 3 -25.33 16.08 32.57
N PRO A 4 -25.28 17.38 32.22
CA PRO A 4 -24.66 17.87 30.98
C PRO A 4 -23.20 17.40 30.84
N GLU A 5 -22.52 17.24 31.96
CA GLU A 5 -21.15 16.74 32.06
C GLU A 5 -21.01 15.28 31.61
N PHE A 6 -22.03 14.42 31.83
CA PHE A 6 -22.01 13.04 31.37
C PHE A 6 -22.00 12.94 29.84
N GLY A 7 -22.79 13.78 29.16
CA GLY A 7 -22.79 13.87 27.70
C GLY A 7 -21.44 14.30 27.13
N ILE A 8 -20.80 15.29 27.77
CA ILE A 8 -19.47 15.77 27.41
C ILE A 8 -18.42 14.67 27.61
N ILE A 9 -18.46 13.96 28.75
CA ILE A 9 -17.54 12.85 29.05
C ILE A 9 -17.69 11.73 28.00
N MET A 10 -18.92 11.36 27.64
CA MET A 10 -19.16 10.31 26.63
C MET A 10 -18.66 10.72 25.24
N GLN A 11 -18.80 11.99 24.86
CA GLN A 11 -18.24 12.52 23.62
C GLN A 11 -16.70 12.46 23.62
N GLN A 12 -16.05 12.89 24.70
CA GLN A 12 -14.59 12.83 24.85
C GLN A 12 -14.06 11.38 24.79
N ILE A 13 -14.76 10.43 25.40
CA ILE A 13 -14.41 9.00 25.33
C ILE A 13 -14.50 8.49 23.88
N SER A 14 -15.51 8.91 23.12
CA SER A 14 -15.67 8.54 21.71
C SER A 14 -14.51 9.07 20.85
N GLU A 15 -14.15 10.34 21.04
CA GLU A 15 -13.02 10.98 20.35
C GLU A 15 -11.69 10.29 20.67
N LEU A 16 -11.42 10.01 21.95
CA LEU A 16 -10.22 9.29 22.38
C LEU A 16 -10.12 7.89 21.76
N LYS A 17 -11.25 7.16 21.67
CA LYS A 17 -11.30 5.86 20.99
C LYS A 17 -10.95 6.00 19.50
N SER A 18 -11.54 6.98 18.82
CA SER A 18 -11.24 7.25 17.41
C SER A 18 -9.76 7.56 17.18
N MET A 19 -9.17 8.41 18.03
CA MET A 19 -7.74 8.74 17.98
C MET A 19 -6.85 7.50 18.20
N PHE A 20 -7.22 6.62 19.15
CA PHE A 20 -6.46 5.41 19.43
C PHE A 20 -6.48 4.43 18.25
N GLU A 21 -7.66 4.19 17.67
CA GLU A 21 -7.79 3.34 16.48
C GLU A 21 -7.03 3.90 15.28
N THR A 22 -7.07 5.22 15.08
CA THR A 22 -6.32 5.91 14.01
C THR A 22 -4.81 5.74 14.20
N LYS A 23 -4.31 5.91 15.42
CA LYS A 23 -2.88 5.69 15.73
C LYS A 23 -2.47 4.22 15.53
N LYS A 24 -3.32 3.28 15.95
CA LYS A 24 -3.07 1.85 15.79
C LYS A 24 -2.99 1.46 14.31
N ALA A 25 -3.92 1.94 13.49
CA ALA A 25 -3.91 1.70 12.05
C ALA A 25 -2.68 2.30 11.37
N SER A 26 -2.28 3.52 11.78
CA SER A 26 -1.08 4.19 11.26
C SER A 26 0.19 3.40 11.57
N LYS A 27 0.34 2.94 12.81
CA LYS A 27 1.48 2.11 13.22
C LYS A 27 1.55 0.80 12.45
N GLN A 28 0.43 0.09 12.30
CA GLN A 28 0.38 -1.14 11.51
C GLN A 28 0.76 -0.91 10.04
N TYR A 29 0.38 0.24 9.50
CA TYR A 29 0.71 0.62 8.14
C TYR A 29 2.22 0.89 7.98
N GLU A 30 2.83 1.61 8.92
CA GLU A 30 4.29 1.83 8.95
C GLU A 30 5.08 0.52 9.11
N GLU A 31 4.62 -0.38 9.98
CA GLU A 31 5.24 -1.69 10.20
C GLU A 31 5.15 -2.58 8.94
N ARG A 32 4.01 -2.57 8.24
CA ARG A 32 3.83 -3.30 6.98
C ARG A 32 4.82 -2.81 5.91
N PHE A 33 5.11 -1.51 5.91
CA PHE A 33 6.03 -0.89 4.96
C PHE A 33 7.38 -0.51 5.60
N ALA A 34 7.92 -1.35 6.50
CA ALA A 34 9.13 -1.01 7.27
C ALA A 34 10.46 -0.94 6.47
N ALA A 35 10.55 -1.56 5.29
CA ALA A 35 11.77 -1.54 4.47
C ALA A 35 11.81 -0.29 3.57
N GLU A 36 13.00 0.14 3.17
CA GLU A 36 13.16 1.24 2.20
C GLU A 36 13.01 0.73 0.76
N TRP A 37 13.59 -0.45 0.48
CA TRP A 37 13.63 -1.08 -0.82
C TRP A 37 12.92 -2.43 -0.80
N TYR A 38 12.03 -2.63 -1.75
CA TYR A 38 11.25 -3.86 -1.91
C TYR A 38 11.67 -4.58 -3.18
N ASN A 39 11.91 -5.89 -3.07
CA ASN A 39 12.12 -6.74 -4.24
C ASN A 39 10.77 -7.24 -4.80
N ASP A 40 10.86 -7.93 -5.93
CA ASP A 40 9.71 -8.49 -6.66
C ASP A 40 8.79 -9.35 -5.76
N GLU A 41 9.38 -10.24 -4.96
CA GLU A 41 8.64 -11.14 -4.07
C GLU A 41 7.90 -10.38 -2.96
N LYS A 42 8.55 -9.40 -2.33
CA LYS A 42 7.91 -8.58 -1.30
C LYS A 42 6.84 -7.66 -1.87
N CYS A 43 7.02 -7.13 -3.07
CA CYS A 43 5.97 -6.42 -3.77
C CYS A 43 4.73 -7.32 -4.00
N TRP A 44 4.93 -8.55 -4.47
CA TRP A 44 3.86 -9.53 -4.64
C TRP A 44 3.13 -9.86 -3.33
N GLU A 45 3.89 -10.19 -2.27
CA GLU A 45 3.33 -10.47 -0.94
C GLU A 45 2.49 -9.30 -0.42
N LEU A 46 2.97 -8.06 -0.60
CA LEU A 46 2.26 -6.87 -0.16
C LEU A 46 0.99 -6.60 -0.95
N LYS A 47 0.94 -6.93 -2.24
CA LYS A 47 -0.25 -6.75 -3.08
C LYS A 47 -1.33 -7.77 -2.77
N GLY A 48 -0.93 -9.04 -2.65
CA GLY A 48 -1.85 -10.16 -2.53
C GLY A 48 -2.75 -10.33 -3.76
N GLY A 49 -3.74 -11.21 -3.63
CA GLY A 49 -4.82 -11.36 -4.61
C GLY A 49 -4.48 -12.14 -5.90
N MET A 50 -3.22 -12.54 -6.11
CA MET A 50 -2.82 -13.36 -7.26
C MET A 50 -1.67 -14.33 -6.92
N SER A 51 -1.45 -15.34 -7.76
CA SER A 51 -0.30 -16.24 -7.63
C SER A 51 1.00 -15.52 -8.01
N LEU A 52 2.12 -15.96 -7.43
CA LEU A 52 3.44 -15.42 -7.75
C LEU A 52 3.82 -15.65 -9.22
N SER A 53 3.36 -16.76 -9.82
CA SER A 53 3.61 -17.07 -11.24
C SER A 53 2.90 -16.08 -12.17
N THR A 54 1.63 -15.75 -11.89
CA THR A 54 0.88 -14.73 -12.64
C THR A 54 1.53 -13.36 -12.50
N TYR A 55 1.91 -12.99 -11.27
CA TYR A 55 2.60 -11.73 -11.01
C TYR A 55 3.90 -11.58 -11.82
N ARG A 56 4.75 -12.61 -11.81
CA ARG A 56 6.04 -12.60 -12.52
C ARG A 56 5.90 -12.61 -14.04
N SER A 57 4.92 -13.34 -14.56
CA SER A 57 4.70 -13.49 -16.00
C SER A 57 3.99 -12.29 -16.65
N ASN A 58 3.32 -11.47 -15.84
CA ASN A 58 2.56 -10.32 -16.33
C ASN A 58 2.95 -9.02 -15.62
N ARG A 59 3.83 -8.27 -16.27
CA ARG A 59 4.28 -6.95 -15.83
C ARG A 59 3.16 -5.94 -15.58
N TYR A 60 1.97 -6.14 -16.16
CA TYR A 60 0.80 -5.31 -15.88
C TYR A 60 0.40 -5.31 -14.40
N TYR A 61 0.64 -6.41 -13.70
CA TYR A 61 0.36 -6.52 -12.27
C TYR A 61 1.57 -6.18 -11.40
N GLN A 62 2.70 -5.74 -11.96
CA GLN A 62 3.89 -5.40 -11.19
C GLN A 62 3.92 -3.90 -10.86
N CYS A 63 4.62 -3.55 -9.77
CA CYS A 63 4.87 -2.16 -9.40
C CYS A 63 5.56 -1.43 -10.55
N LYS A 64 5.10 -0.21 -10.87
CA LYS A 64 5.51 0.56 -12.06
C LYS A 64 5.61 -0.26 -13.34
N GLY A 65 4.72 -1.23 -13.54
CA GLY A 65 4.73 -2.08 -14.73
C GLY A 65 6.01 -2.91 -14.90
N GLY A 66 6.65 -3.29 -13.79
CA GLY A 66 7.90 -4.05 -13.75
C GLY A 66 9.17 -3.21 -13.89
N ILE A 67 9.06 -1.88 -13.98
CA ILE A 67 10.21 -0.99 -14.09
C ILE A 67 10.73 -0.69 -12.68
N PRO A 68 11.96 -1.12 -12.32
CA PRO A 68 12.51 -0.87 -10.99
C PRO A 68 12.89 0.60 -10.79
N ASP A 69 12.88 1.05 -9.54
CA ASP A 69 13.40 2.36 -9.16
C ASP A 69 14.93 2.34 -9.05
N ALA A 70 15.50 1.21 -8.63
CA ALA A 70 16.95 1.04 -8.50
C ALA A 70 17.37 -0.43 -8.61
N LYS A 71 18.69 -0.65 -8.58
CA LYS A 71 19.30 -1.95 -8.30
C LYS A 71 20.07 -1.90 -6.98
N VAL A 72 19.70 -2.76 -6.04
CA VAL A 72 20.38 -2.89 -4.73
C VAL A 72 20.86 -4.33 -4.59
N GLY A 73 22.17 -4.51 -4.36
CA GLY A 73 22.79 -5.84 -4.31
C GLY A 73 22.58 -6.66 -5.59
N GLY A 74 22.55 -5.99 -6.75
CA GLY A 74 22.31 -6.63 -8.06
C GLY A 74 20.86 -6.99 -8.36
N ARG A 75 19.91 -6.74 -7.45
CA ARG A 75 18.49 -7.05 -7.61
C ARG A 75 17.69 -5.81 -7.96
N ASN A 76 16.71 -5.97 -8.85
CA ASN A 76 15.70 -4.95 -9.14
C ASN A 76 14.87 -4.69 -7.89
N VAL A 77 14.73 -3.42 -7.51
CA VAL A 77 13.97 -3.01 -6.33
C VAL A 77 13.13 -1.77 -6.60
N TRP A 78 12.06 -1.61 -5.82
CA TRP A 78 11.17 -0.47 -5.81
C TRP A 78 11.28 0.26 -4.49
N TYR A 79 11.25 1.58 -4.56
CA TYR A 79 11.25 2.43 -3.38
C TYR A 79 9.92 2.31 -2.65
N ARG A 80 9.96 2.43 -1.32
CA ARG A 80 8.79 2.30 -0.44
C ARG A 80 7.56 3.04 -0.96
N ASP A 81 7.70 4.31 -1.34
CA ASP A 81 6.58 5.15 -1.76
C ASP A 81 5.92 4.63 -3.05
N SER A 82 6.71 4.17 -4.02
CA SER A 82 6.22 3.55 -5.25
C SER A 82 5.35 2.32 -4.95
N VAL A 83 5.80 1.48 -4.01
CA VAL A 83 5.07 0.27 -3.59
C VAL A 83 3.82 0.62 -2.80
N MET A 84 3.90 1.58 -1.87
CA MET A 84 2.77 2.03 -1.06
C MET A 84 1.64 2.58 -1.92
N GLU A 85 1.98 3.40 -2.93
CA GLU A 85 1.02 3.88 -3.91
C GLU A 85 0.40 2.72 -4.67
N TRP A 86 1.22 1.87 -5.28
CA TRP A 86 0.78 0.77 -6.14
C TRP A 86 -0.09 -0.25 -5.41
N VAL A 87 0.24 -0.62 -4.16
CA VAL A 87 -0.52 -1.62 -3.39
C VAL A 87 -1.97 -1.18 -3.18
N ARG A 88 -2.21 0.13 -2.99
CA ARG A 88 -3.54 0.72 -2.77
C ARG A 88 -4.43 0.75 -4.02
N ILE A 89 -3.85 0.53 -5.21
CA ILE A 89 -4.57 0.67 -6.48
C ILE A 89 -5.24 -0.65 -6.86
N PRO A 90 -6.58 -0.73 -6.96
CA PRO A 90 -7.24 -1.95 -7.45
C PRO A 90 -6.94 -2.18 -8.93
N ASP A 91 -7.20 -3.38 -9.44
CA ASP A 91 -6.94 -3.76 -10.84
C ASP A 91 -7.61 -2.82 -11.86
N SER A 92 -8.78 -2.27 -11.51
CA SER A 92 -9.50 -1.28 -12.31
C SER A 92 -8.75 0.06 -12.44
N GLY A 93 -7.86 0.38 -11.50
CA GLY A 93 -7.04 1.60 -11.49
C GLY A 93 -5.65 1.42 -12.12
N LEU A 94 -5.24 0.19 -12.41
CA LEU A 94 -3.93 -0.08 -13.04
C LEU A 94 -3.71 0.65 -14.38
N PRO A 95 -4.70 0.84 -15.27
CA PRO A 95 -4.48 1.59 -16.51
C PRO A 95 -4.00 3.03 -16.25
N ALA A 96 -4.63 3.73 -15.29
CA ALA A 96 -4.26 5.08 -14.92
C ALA A 96 -2.88 5.14 -14.25
N TYR A 97 -2.58 4.16 -13.39
CA TYR A 97 -1.27 4.03 -12.78
C TYR A 97 -0.15 3.82 -13.81
N HIS A 98 -0.36 2.94 -14.79
CA HIS A 98 0.62 2.71 -15.86
C HIS A 98 0.79 3.92 -16.77
N ALA A 99 -0.28 4.69 -16.99
CA ALA A 99 -0.20 5.96 -17.72
C ALA A 99 0.65 6.99 -16.96
N LYS A 100 0.46 7.13 -15.63
CA LYS A 100 1.25 8.05 -14.77
C LYS A 100 2.75 7.77 -14.86
N TYR A 101 3.14 6.51 -14.87
CA TYR A 101 4.55 6.10 -14.88
C TYR A 101 5.09 5.75 -16.27
N HIS A 102 4.30 5.97 -17.34
CA HIS A 102 4.66 5.67 -18.73
C HIS A 102 5.23 4.26 -18.92
N THR A 103 4.65 3.27 -18.24
CA THR A 103 5.25 1.93 -18.13
C THR A 103 5.10 1.11 -19.41
N GLY A 104 4.13 1.47 -20.26
CA GLY A 104 3.72 0.73 -21.45
C GLY A 104 3.10 -0.63 -21.15
N ALA A 105 2.82 -0.95 -19.88
CA ALA A 105 2.24 -2.24 -19.51
C ALA A 105 0.74 -2.26 -19.84
N THR A 106 0.31 -3.26 -20.60
CA THR A 106 -1.09 -3.49 -20.96
C THR A 106 -1.57 -4.84 -20.41
N LYS A 107 -2.87 -4.94 -20.15
CA LYS A 107 -3.48 -6.18 -19.71
C LYS A 107 -3.40 -7.19 -20.86
N ARG A 108 -2.67 -8.28 -20.64
CA ARG A 108 -2.63 -9.45 -21.54
C ARG A 108 -3.90 -10.28 -21.40
#